data_AF-A0A016S7P1-F1
#
_entry.id   AF-A0A016S7P1-F1
#
_cell.length_a   1.000
_cell.length_b   1.000
_cell.length_c   1.000
_cell.angle_alpha   90.00
_cell.angle_beta   90.00
_cell.angle_gamma   90.00
#
_symmetry.space_group_name_H-M   'P 1'
#
loop_
_entity.id
_entity.type
_entity.pdbx_description
1 polymer ?
#
loop_
_entity_poly.entity_id
_entity_poly.type
_entity_poly.pdbx_seq_one_letter_code
_entity_poly.pdbx_strand_id
1 'polypeptide(L)'
;MKIAHAIGALVTFLATLIYGWGQVILGYALVPRMAPMPVNHLRLILMILATCFLVLHELANAFHIFVPKSAGDPPHGWQHDKWMPKDSPFYRNYIIATSSEWAMTLVTQLFFLSFVAELRFAYAHAPRVIFKRSVDDTAGMSDWLGKSPPPFVMTFLSNHKF
;
A
#
# COMPACT_ATOMS: atom_id res chain seq x y z
N MET A 1 -23.51 -9.84 -13.43
CA MET A 1 -22.33 -9.45 -12.64
C MET A 1 -21.49 -8.32 -13.29
N LYS A 2 -21.98 -7.59 -14.30
CA LYS A 2 -21.20 -6.56 -15.01
C LYS A 2 -21.12 -5.21 -14.27
N ILE A 3 -22.24 -4.80 -13.66
CA ILE A 3 -22.31 -3.54 -12.90
C ILE A 3 -21.39 -3.58 -11.68
N ALA A 4 -21.36 -4.70 -10.95
CA ALA A 4 -20.47 -4.86 -9.80
C ALA A 4 -18.99 -4.78 -10.21
N HIS A 5 -18.62 -5.38 -11.34
CA HIS A 5 -17.27 -5.27 -11.89
C HIS A 5 -16.94 -3.84 -12.30
N ALA A 6 -17.82 -3.16 -13.04
CA ALA A 6 -17.61 -1.78 -13.46
C ALA A 6 -17.45 -0.82 -12.27
N ILE A 7 -18.31 -0.94 -11.26
CA ILE A 7 -18.21 -0.14 -10.02
C ILE A 7 -16.91 -0.48 -9.29
N GLY A 8 -16.58 -1.78 -9.16
CA GLY A 8 -15.37 -2.23 -8.50
C GLY A 8 -14.10 -1.71 -9.18
N ALA A 9 -14.04 -1.78 -10.50
CA ALA A 9 -12.92 -1.27 -11.30
C ALA A 9 -12.76 0.24 -11.12
N LEU A 10 -13.85 1.01 -11.28
CA LEU A 10 -13.83 2.46 -11.11
C LEU A 10 -13.36 2.88 -9.72
N VAL A 11 -13.92 2.28 -8.66
CA VAL A 11 -13.52 2.56 -7.27
C VAL A 11 -12.06 2.19 -7.06
N THR A 12 -11.62 1.04 -7.57
CA THR A 12 -10.22 0.58 -7.42
C THR A 12 -9.25 1.57 -8.08
N PHE A 13 -9.51 1.99 -9.31
CA PHE A 13 -8.63 2.91 -10.03
C PHE A 13 -8.63 4.31 -9.41
N LEU A 14 -9.79 4.84 -9.03
CA LEU A 14 -9.88 6.15 -8.37
C LEU A 14 -9.20 6.15 -6.99
N ALA A 15 -9.47 5.13 -6.17
CA ALA A 15 -8.82 5.00 -4.86
C ALA A 15 -7.30 4.86 -5.01
N THR A 16 -6.85 4.08 -5.99
CA THR A 16 -5.42 3.92 -6.29
C THR A 16 -4.79 5.25 -6.74
N LEU A 17 -5.46 6.06 -7.55
CA LEU A 17 -4.94 7.38 -7.93
C LEU A 17 -4.83 8.33 -6.75
N ILE A 18 -5.88 8.43 -5.92
CA ILE A 18 -5.87 9.30 -4.73
C ILE A 18 -4.74 8.89 -3.79
N TYR A 19 -4.66 7.59 -3.49
CA TYR A 19 -3.61 7.04 -2.63
C TYR A 19 -2.22 7.22 -3.25
N GLY A 20 -2.09 6.94 -4.55
CA GLY A 20 -0.83 6.96 -5.27
C GLY A 20 -0.25 8.36 -5.42
N TRP A 21 -1.07 9.35 -5.74
CA TRP A 21 -0.64 10.76 -5.73
C TRP A 21 -0.26 11.22 -4.33
N GLY A 22 -1.01 10.81 -3.29
CA GLY A 22 -0.61 11.05 -1.90
C GLY A 22 0.75 10.46 -1.56
N GLN A 23 1.02 9.23 -1.98
CA GLN A 23 2.30 8.55 -1.79
C GLN A 23 3.45 9.22 -2.56
N VAL A 24 3.21 9.74 -3.76
CA VAL A 24 4.19 10.52 -4.52
C VAL A 24 4.53 11.83 -3.77
N ILE A 25 3.52 12.57 -3.33
CA ILE A 25 3.71 13.83 -2.60
C ILE A 25 4.48 13.61 -1.30
N LEU A 26 4.04 12.65 -0.47
CA LEU A 26 4.72 12.29 0.78
C LEU A 26 6.13 11.77 0.53
N GLY A 27 6.31 10.95 -0.52
CA GLY A 27 7.60 10.43 -0.92
C GLY A 27 8.63 11.53 -1.16
N TYR A 28 8.26 12.59 -1.88
CA TYR A 28 9.13 13.75 -2.11
C TYR A 28 9.26 14.68 -0.91
N ALA A 29 8.18 14.89 -0.14
CA ALA A 29 8.20 15.78 1.03
C ALA A 29 9.04 15.21 2.20
N LEU A 30 9.14 13.88 2.30
CA LEU A 30 9.79 13.19 3.42
C LEU A 30 11.12 12.53 3.02
N VAL A 31 11.73 12.88 1.89
CA VAL A 31 13.09 12.41 1.53
C VAL A 31 14.09 12.84 2.61
N PRO A 32 14.98 11.95 3.11
CA PRO A 32 15.22 10.56 2.70
C PRO A 32 14.56 9.48 3.59
N ARG A 33 13.57 9.84 4.43
CA ARG A 33 13.04 8.95 5.49
C ARG A 33 12.04 7.89 5.04
N MET A 34 11.32 8.09 3.93
CA MET A 34 10.31 7.14 3.44
C MET A 34 10.85 6.18 2.37
N ALA A 35 11.30 6.71 1.24
CA ALA A 35 11.75 5.92 0.10
C ALA A 35 12.96 6.59 -0.57
N PRO A 36 13.85 5.80 -1.19
CA PRO A 36 14.97 6.35 -1.95
C PRO A 36 14.46 7.10 -3.19
N MET A 37 15.15 8.18 -3.56
CA MET A 37 14.74 9.09 -4.64
C MET A 37 14.38 8.41 -5.98
N PRO A 38 15.08 7.36 -6.45
CA PRO A 38 14.71 6.66 -7.68
C PRO A 38 13.32 6.02 -7.63
N VAL A 39 12.91 5.51 -6.46
CA VAL A 39 11.58 4.91 -6.28
C VAL A 39 10.50 5.98 -6.37
N ASN A 40 10.75 7.19 -5.84
CA ASN A 40 9.82 8.31 -5.97
C ASN A 40 9.65 8.76 -7.42
N HIS A 41 10.73 8.83 -8.20
CA HIS A 41 10.65 9.14 -9.64
C HIS A 41 9.88 8.07 -10.42
N LEU A 42 10.13 6.79 -10.14
CA LEU A 42 9.36 5.70 -10.72
C LEU A 42 7.88 5.85 -10.41
N ARG A 43 7.50 6.09 -9.15
CA ARG A 43 6.11 6.27 -8.74
C ARG A 43 5.46 7.47 -9.42
N LEU A 44 6.17 8.59 -9.55
CA LEU A 44 5.67 9.76 -10.25
C LEU A 44 5.33 9.42 -11.70
N ILE A 45 6.24 8.75 -12.42
CA ILE A 45 6.01 8.33 -13.81
C ILE A 45 4.81 7.37 -13.90
N LEU A 46 4.75 6.38 -13.01
CA LEU A 46 3.63 5.42 -12.97
C LEU A 46 2.29 6.12 -12.69
N MET A 47 2.24 7.11 -11.79
CA MET A 47 1.00 7.84 -11.49
C MET A 47 0.56 8.80 -12.60
N ILE A 48 1.50 9.40 -13.32
CA ILE A 48 1.20 10.15 -14.54
C ILE A 48 0.59 9.21 -15.59
N LEU A 49 1.22 8.05 -15.85
CA LEU A 49 0.72 7.07 -16.81
C LEU A 49 -0.66 6.53 -16.41
N ALA A 50 -0.86 6.18 -15.14
CA ALA A 50 -2.16 5.71 -14.64
C ALA A 50 -3.25 6.77 -14.82
N THR A 51 -2.95 8.04 -14.55
CA THR A 51 -3.89 9.15 -14.75
C THR A 51 -4.23 9.30 -16.24
N CYS A 52 -3.23 9.27 -17.12
CA CYS A 52 -3.44 9.35 -18.57
C CYS A 52 -4.29 8.18 -19.10
N PHE A 53 -4.04 6.96 -18.63
CA PHE A 53 -4.81 5.78 -19.05
C PHE A 53 -6.24 5.80 -18.51
N LEU A 54 -6.46 6.27 -17.27
CA LEU A 54 -7.82 6.46 -16.75
C LEU A 54 -8.59 7.46 -17.62
N VAL A 55 -7.99 8.63 -17.89
CA VAL A 55 -8.61 9.65 -18.74
C VAL A 55 -8.91 9.07 -20.13
N LEU A 56 -7.95 8.38 -20.75
CA LEU A 56 -8.15 7.76 -22.06
C LEU A 56 -9.29 6.71 -22.05
N HIS A 57 -9.37 5.91 -20.98
CA HIS A 57 -10.43 4.92 -20.80
C HIS A 57 -11.80 5.60 -20.69
N GLU A 58 -11.95 6.64 -19.86
CA GLU A 58 -13.21 7.37 -19.69
C GLU A 58 -13.63 8.09 -20.98
N LEU A 59 -12.68 8.72 -21.70
CA LEU A 59 -12.93 9.36 -23.00
C LEU A 59 -13.45 8.37 -24.05
N ALA A 60 -12.97 7.13 -24.02
CA ALA A 60 -13.43 6.09 -24.93
C ALA A 60 -14.73 5.42 -24.45
N ASN A 61 -14.84 5.10 -23.17
CA ASN A 61 -15.91 4.26 -22.65
C ASN A 61 -17.17 5.06 -22.28
N ALA A 62 -17.02 6.20 -21.61
CA ALA A 62 -18.14 7.03 -21.18
C ALA A 62 -18.54 8.07 -22.22
N PHE A 63 -17.56 8.68 -22.90
CA PHE A 63 -17.82 9.78 -23.84
C PHE A 63 -17.81 9.37 -25.31
N HIS A 64 -17.42 8.13 -25.64
CA HIS A 64 -17.42 7.60 -27.01
C HIS A 64 -16.70 8.50 -28.04
N ILE A 65 -15.67 9.24 -27.62
CA ILE A 65 -15.03 10.30 -28.43
C ILE A 65 -14.39 9.76 -29.71
N PHE A 66 -14.00 8.48 -29.72
CA PHE A 66 -13.33 7.86 -30.87
C PHE A 66 -14.31 7.20 -31.84
N VAL A 67 -15.61 7.32 -31.61
CA VAL A 67 -16.68 6.81 -32.48
C VAL A 67 -16.97 7.83 -33.58
N PRO A 68 -17.00 7.42 -34.87
CA PRO A 68 -17.43 8.28 -35.95
C PRO A 68 -18.86 8.79 -35.73
N LYS A 69 -19.11 10.08 -35.93
CA LYS A 69 -20.46 10.68 -35.77
C LYS A 69 -21.52 10.06 -36.69
N SER A 70 -21.10 9.39 -37.76
CA SER A 70 -21.95 8.67 -38.71
C SER A 70 -22.35 7.26 -38.27
N ALA A 71 -21.85 6.77 -37.14
CA ALA A 71 -21.95 5.37 -36.74
C ALA A 71 -23.33 4.96 -36.20
N GLY A 72 -24.22 5.92 -35.93
CA GLY A 72 -25.52 5.66 -35.30
C GLY A 72 -25.40 5.23 -33.84
N ASP A 73 -26.49 4.67 -33.29
CA ASP A 73 -26.51 4.24 -31.90
C ASP A 73 -25.62 3.01 -31.66
N PRO A 74 -24.92 2.96 -30.51
CA PRO A 74 -24.06 1.84 -30.18
C PRO A 74 -24.88 0.53 -30.04
N PRO A 75 -24.43 -0.60 -30.62
CA PRO A 75 -25.07 -1.89 -30.44
C PRO A 75 -25.31 -2.23 -28.97
N HIS A 76 -26.48 -2.79 -28.68
CA HIS A 76 -26.85 -3.19 -27.32
C HIS A 76 -25.83 -4.19 -26.75
N GLY A 77 -25.22 -3.83 -25.62
CA GLY A 77 -24.26 -4.71 -24.93
C GLY A 77 -22.88 -4.80 -25.57
N TRP A 78 -22.43 -3.80 -26.34
CA TRP A 78 -21.12 -3.85 -27.02
C TRP A 78 -19.90 -3.95 -26.09
N GLN A 79 -20.08 -3.74 -24.77
CA GLN A 79 -18.97 -3.20 -23.98
C GLN A 79 -17.97 -4.28 -23.60
N HIS A 80 -18.36 -5.55 -23.37
CA HIS A 80 -17.41 -6.48 -22.76
C HIS A 80 -17.59 -7.98 -23.10
N ASP A 81 -18.49 -8.33 -24.02
CA ASP A 81 -18.93 -9.73 -24.14
C ASP A 81 -18.45 -10.45 -25.40
N LYS A 82 -18.11 -9.69 -26.44
CA LYS A 82 -17.75 -10.23 -27.75
C LYS A 82 -16.66 -9.38 -28.37
N TRP A 83 -15.69 -10.04 -29.00
CA TRP A 83 -14.69 -9.36 -29.80
C TRP A 83 -15.37 -8.53 -30.89
N MET A 84 -15.04 -7.24 -30.97
CA MET A 84 -15.63 -6.35 -31.97
C MET A 84 -15.03 -6.67 -33.35
N PRO A 85 -15.85 -6.85 -34.40
CA PRO A 85 -15.36 -6.99 -35.77
C PRO A 85 -14.57 -5.74 -36.19
N LYS A 86 -13.50 -5.91 -36.95
CA LYS A 86 -12.63 -4.80 -37.41
C LYS A 86 -13.37 -3.79 -38.28
N ASP A 87 -14.37 -4.24 -39.02
CA ASP A 87 -15.17 -3.41 -39.93
C ASP A 87 -16.24 -2.58 -39.20
N SER A 88 -16.41 -2.81 -37.89
CA SER A 88 -17.34 -2.02 -37.08
C SER A 88 -16.81 -0.60 -36.89
N PRO A 89 -17.64 0.44 -37.05
CA PRO A 89 -17.24 1.82 -36.77
C PRO A 89 -16.84 2.04 -35.30
N PHE A 90 -17.17 1.10 -34.43
CA PHE A 90 -16.91 1.14 -33.00
C PHE A 90 -15.64 0.40 -32.58
N TYR A 91 -14.99 -0.33 -33.50
CA TYR A 91 -13.80 -1.14 -33.24
C TYR A 91 -12.66 -0.32 -32.63
N ARG A 92 -12.39 0.87 -33.19
CA ARG A 92 -11.32 1.74 -32.70
C ARG A 92 -11.56 2.18 -31.25
N ASN A 93 -12.80 2.60 -30.96
CA ASN A 93 -13.17 3.02 -29.61
C ASN A 93 -13.06 1.87 -28.61
N TYR A 94 -13.54 0.68 -28.98
CA TYR A 94 -13.42 -0.54 -28.19
C TYR A 94 -11.95 -0.87 -27.86
N ILE A 95 -11.08 -0.92 -28.87
CA ILE A 95 -9.66 -1.24 -28.67
C ILE A 95 -8.98 -0.21 -27.77
N ILE A 96 -9.28 1.09 -27.90
CA ILE A 96 -8.72 2.13 -27.04
C ILE A 96 -9.20 1.93 -25.59
N ALA A 97 -10.50 1.71 -25.38
CA ALA A 97 -11.06 1.50 -24.04
C ALA A 97 -10.46 0.27 -23.35
N THR A 98 -10.41 -0.87 -24.04
CA THR A 98 -9.85 -2.11 -23.50
C THR A 98 -8.34 -2.01 -23.28
N SER A 99 -7.58 -1.46 -24.23
CA SER A 99 -6.12 -1.34 -24.06
C SER A 99 -5.74 -0.39 -22.94
N SER A 100 -6.46 0.73 -22.77
CA SER A 100 -6.23 1.67 -21.67
C SER A 100 -6.58 1.08 -20.30
N GLU A 101 -7.65 0.28 -20.20
CA GLU A 101 -8.02 -0.44 -18.96
C GLU A 101 -6.93 -1.41 -18.52
N TRP A 102 -6.42 -2.24 -19.44
CA TRP A 102 -5.34 -3.19 -19.14
C TRP A 102 -4.01 -2.49 -18.86
N ALA A 103 -3.68 -1.44 -19.63
CA ALA A 103 -2.46 -0.66 -19.39
C ALA A 103 -2.49 0.01 -18.01
N MET A 104 -3.64 0.60 -17.62
CA MET A 104 -3.86 1.16 -16.28
C MET A 104 -3.69 0.09 -15.20
N THR A 105 -4.29 -1.09 -15.39
CA THR A 105 -4.17 -2.22 -14.46
C THR A 105 -2.70 -2.60 -14.24
N LEU A 106 -1.93 -2.79 -15.32
CA LEU A 106 -0.51 -3.14 -15.23
C LEU A 106 0.32 -2.05 -14.54
N VAL A 107 0.08 -0.77 -14.86
CA VAL A 107 0.78 0.35 -14.22
C VAL A 107 0.46 0.45 -12.73
N THR A 108 -0.80 0.27 -12.33
CA THR A 108 -1.18 0.23 -10.91
C THR A 108 -0.55 -0.95 -10.18
N GLN A 109 -0.43 -2.12 -10.81
CA GLN A 109 0.28 -3.26 -10.24
C GLN A 109 1.78 -2.96 -10.02
N LEU A 110 2.45 -2.33 -10.99
CA LEU A 110 3.84 -1.90 -10.86
C LEU A 110 4.00 -0.84 -9.74
N PHE A 111 3.02 0.05 -9.59
CA PHE A 111 3.00 1.00 -8.48
C PHE A 111 2.94 0.26 -7.13
N PHE A 112 2.08 -0.74 -6.97
CA PHE A 112 2.06 -1.55 -5.73
C PHE A 112 3.37 -2.33 -5.52
N LEU A 113 3.95 -2.89 -6.58
CA LEU A 113 5.25 -3.56 -6.48
C LEU A 113 6.38 -2.63 -6.02
N SER A 114 6.28 -1.32 -6.28
CA SER A 114 7.28 -0.37 -5.78
C SER A 114 7.38 -0.32 -4.25
N PHE A 115 6.35 -0.75 -3.51
CA PHE A 115 6.41 -0.83 -2.03
C PHE A 115 7.34 -1.95 -1.53
N VAL A 116 7.70 -2.92 -2.36
CA VAL A 116 8.70 -3.95 -2.01
C VAL A 116 10.04 -3.29 -1.62
N ALA A 117 10.38 -2.16 -2.24
CA ALA A 117 11.60 -1.42 -1.91
C ALA A 117 11.62 -0.84 -0.48
N GLU A 118 10.45 -0.55 0.08
CA GLU A 118 10.29 -0.06 1.46
C GLU A 118 10.07 -1.21 2.45
N LEU A 119 9.17 -2.15 2.11
CA LEU A 119 8.80 -3.26 2.98
C LEU A 119 9.94 -4.23 3.24
N ARG A 120 10.93 -4.32 2.35
CA ARG A 120 12.14 -5.15 2.57
C ARG A 120 12.96 -4.75 3.80
N PHE A 121 12.78 -3.52 4.31
CA PHE A 121 13.44 -3.03 5.51
C PHE A 121 12.49 -2.89 6.70
N ALA A 122 11.22 -3.25 6.55
CA ALA A 122 10.24 -3.18 7.62
C ALA A 122 10.44 -4.36 8.59
N TYR A 123 10.82 -4.04 9.83
CA TYR A 123 10.89 -5.00 10.93
C TYR A 123 9.85 -4.61 11.99
N ALA A 124 9.00 -5.55 12.37
CA ALA A 124 8.11 -5.38 13.50
C ALA A 124 8.87 -5.76 14.78
N HIS A 125 9.07 -4.79 15.70
CA HIS A 125 9.52 -5.11 17.04
C HIS A 125 8.32 -5.52 17.90
N ALA A 126 8.51 -6.56 18.72
CA ALA A 126 7.51 -6.94 19.71
C ALA A 126 7.20 -5.74 20.63
N PRO A 127 5.92 -5.51 20.97
CA PRO A 127 5.55 -4.40 21.85
C PRO A 127 6.27 -4.56 23.19
N ARG A 128 6.86 -3.46 23.69
CA ARG A 128 7.48 -3.46 25.03
C ARG A 128 6.37 -3.57 26.07
N VAL A 129 6.21 -4.76 26.65
CA VAL A 129 5.34 -4.96 27.80
C VAL A 129 6.08 -4.42 29.02
N ILE A 130 5.62 -3.28 29.53
CA ILE A 130 6.13 -2.69 30.79
C ILE A 130 5.18 -3.16 31.89
N PHE A 131 5.62 -4.15 32.68
CA PHE A 131 4.91 -4.52 33.90
C PHE A 131 5.11 -3.41 34.95
N LYS A 132 4.06 -2.63 35.21
CA LYS A 132 4.04 -1.75 36.39
C LYS A 132 3.81 -2.63 37.63
N ARG A 133 4.82 -2.75 38.49
CA ARG A 133 4.63 -3.33 39.82
C ARG A 133 3.69 -2.45 40.63
N SER A 134 2.79 -3.06 41.40
CA SER A 134 1.97 -2.32 42.35
C SER A 134 2.81 -1.95 43.58
N VAL A 135 2.42 -0.89 44.29
CA VAL A 135 3.12 -0.46 45.52
C VAL A 135 3.08 -1.56 46.59
N ASP A 136 2.01 -2.36 46.59
CA ASP A 136 1.79 -3.46 47.53
C ASP A 136 2.80 -4.61 47.35
N ASP A 137 3.28 -4.85 46.12
CA ASP A 137 4.30 -5.87 45.82
C ASP A 137 5.67 -5.55 46.43
N THR A 138 5.95 -4.26 46.70
CA THR A 138 7.23 -3.80 47.27
C THR A 138 7.24 -3.92 48.79
N ALA A 139 6.07 -3.75 49.42
CA ALA A 139 5.91 -3.87 50.87
C ALA A 139 6.16 -5.29 51.36
N GLY A 140 5.63 -6.31 50.67
CA GLY A 140 5.79 -7.71 51.05
C GLY A 140 7.25 -8.21 51.04
N MET A 141 8.07 -7.71 50.12
CA MET A 141 9.49 -8.10 50.04
C MET A 141 10.36 -7.45 51.13
N SER A 142 10.03 -6.22 51.53
CA SER A 142 10.71 -5.54 52.65
C SER A 142 10.43 -6.21 54.01
N ASP A 143 9.20 -6.69 54.20
CA ASP A 143 8.79 -7.39 55.42
C ASP A 143 9.42 -8.79 55.54
N TRP A 144 9.66 -9.47 54.41
CA TRP A 144 10.35 -10.76 54.38
C TRP A 144 11.86 -10.63 54.67
N LEU A 145 12.51 -9.61 54.11
CA LEU A 145 13.93 -9.31 54.37
C LEU A 145 14.16 -8.85 55.81
N GLY A 146 13.20 -8.15 56.42
CA GLY A 146 13.26 -7.75 57.84
C GLY A 146 13.07 -8.90 58.83
N LYS A 147 12.48 -10.03 58.41
CA LYS A 147 12.20 -11.22 59.25
C LYS A 147 13.24 -12.33 59.11
N SER A 148 14.25 -12.16 58.26
CA SER A 148 15.30 -13.15 58.06
C SER A 148 16.28 -13.14 59.26
N PRO A 149 16.57 -14.28 59.92
CA PRO A 149 17.60 -14.31 60.95
C PRO A 149 18.97 -13.94 60.36
N PRO A 150 19.86 -13.28 61.14
CA PRO A 150 21.13 -12.81 60.61
C PRO A 150 21.96 -13.99 60.08
N PRO A 151 22.70 -13.81 58.97
CA PRO A 151 23.55 -14.86 58.43
C PRO A 151 24.65 -15.20 59.45
N PHE A 152 24.90 -16.50 59.61
CA PHE A 152 25.97 -17.04 60.45
C PHE A 152 27.33 -16.49 59.98
N VAL A 153 27.92 -15.58 60.76
CA VAL A 153 29.24 -15.03 60.49
C VAL A 153 30.29 -16.08 60.87
N MET A 154 30.82 -16.79 59.88
CA MET A 154 31.96 -17.68 60.07
C MET A 154 33.25 -16.85 60.01
N THR A 155 33.79 -16.52 61.19
CA THR A 155 35.05 -15.77 61.34
C THR A 155 36.23 -16.63 60.89
N PHE A 156 36.81 -16.34 59.74
CA PHE A 156 38.12 -16.87 59.35
C PHE A 156 39.22 -16.01 59.98
N LEU A 157 39.96 -16.58 60.94
CA LEU A 157 41.19 -16.01 61.46
C LEU A 157 42.28 -16.11 60.39
N SER A 158 42.63 -14.99 59.76
CA SER A 158 43.83 -14.88 58.94
C SER A 158 45.04 -14.69 59.86
N ASN A 159 45.86 -15.74 59.95
CA ASN A 159 47.14 -15.71 60.66
C ASN A 159 48.22 -15.25 59.67
N HIS A 160 48.65 -13.99 59.80
CA HIS A 160 49.87 -13.48 59.19
C HIS A 160 51.09 -14.15 59.80
N LYS A 161 51.95 -14.79 58.98
CA LYS A 161 53.42 -14.75 59.12
C LYS A 161 54.10 -14.92 57.74
N PHE A 162 55.03 -13.99 57.52
CA PHE A 162 56.13 -13.86 56.55
C PHE A 162 56.38 -14.96 55.53
#